data_AF-A0A953QBP1-F1
#
_entry.id   AF-A0A953QBP1-F1
#
_cell.length_a   1.000
_cell.length_b   1.000
_cell.length_c   1.000
_cell.angle_alpha   90.00
_cell.angle_beta   90.00
_cell.angle_gamma   90.00
#
_symmetry.space_group_name_H-M   'P 1'
#
loop_
_entity.id
_entity.type
_entity.pdbx_description
1 polymer ?
#
loop_
_entity_poly.entity_id
_entity_poly.type
_entity_poly.pdbx_seq_one_letter_code
_entity_poly.pdbx_strand_id
1 'polypeptide(L)'
;MKRHLLKFAPFCALLVMGTIAVPRTANTAPPPERHPHIRAAIGALREARAELEHAAHDFCGHRADALRDSQAALNQLQAALACAR
;
A
#
# COMPACT_ATOMS: atom_id res chain seq x y z
N MET A 1 -64.84 -15.48 -3.51
CA MET A 1 -63.70 -14.72 -2.92
C MET A 1 -63.32 -15.35 -1.58
N LYS A 2 -62.01 -15.53 -1.29
CA LYS A 2 -61.42 -16.01 -0.02
C LYS A 2 -61.28 -17.52 0.26
N ARG A 3 -60.78 -18.39 -0.64
CA ARG A 3 -60.30 -19.74 -0.21
C ARG A 3 -59.07 -20.32 -0.95
N HIS A 4 -58.46 -19.60 -1.88
CA HIS A 4 -57.31 -20.12 -2.65
C HIS A 4 -55.94 -19.56 -2.24
N LEU A 5 -55.89 -18.58 -1.32
CA LEU A 5 -54.64 -17.97 -0.85
C LEU A 5 -53.91 -18.79 0.24
N LEU A 6 -54.48 -19.91 0.68
CA LEU A 6 -53.96 -20.72 1.80
C LEU A 6 -53.33 -22.06 1.36
N LYS A 7 -52.89 -22.17 0.10
CA LYS A 7 -52.24 -23.39 -0.44
C LYS A 7 -50.78 -23.21 -0.85
N PHE A 8 -50.26 -21.99 -0.85
CA PHE A 8 -48.86 -21.70 -1.21
C PHE A 8 -47.96 -21.40 0.01
N ALA A 9 -48.51 -21.53 1.22
CA ALA A 9 -47.81 -21.28 2.47
C ALA A 9 -46.55 -22.14 2.73
N PRO A 10 -46.41 -23.40 2.26
CA PRO A 10 -45.19 -24.15 2.56
C PRO A 10 -44.03 -23.82 1.61
N PHE A 11 -44.28 -23.18 0.47
CA PHE A 11 -43.23 -22.89 -0.52
C PHE A 11 -42.49 -21.56 -0.27
N CYS A 12 -43.12 -20.60 0.42
CA CYS A 12 -42.46 -19.33 0.77
C CYS A 12 -41.55 -19.43 2.00
N ALA A 13 -41.70 -20.47 2.84
CA ALA A 13 -40.94 -20.60 4.09
C ALA A 13 -39.51 -21.16 3.90
N LEU A 14 -39.20 -21.77 2.75
CA LEU A 14 -37.88 -22.36 2.48
C LEU A 14 -36.88 -21.43 1.78
N LEU A 15 -37.28 -20.20 1.43
CA LEU A 15 -36.46 -19.27 0.65
C LEU A 15 -35.71 -18.20 1.48
N VAL A 16 -35.88 -18.19 2.82
CA VAL A 16 -35.27 -17.17 3.70
C VAL A 16 -34.08 -17.70 4.51
N MET A 17 -33.84 -19.02 4.52
CA MET A 17 -32.83 -19.66 5.39
C MET A 17 -31.58 -20.12 4.63
N GLY A 18 -31.02 -19.28 3.75
CA GLY A 18 -29.92 -19.68 2.85
C GLY A 18 -28.84 -18.62 2.57
N THR A 19 -28.78 -17.51 3.31
CA THR A 19 -27.98 -16.34 2.89
C THR A 19 -26.72 -16.02 3.70
N ILE A 20 -26.29 -16.89 4.63
CA ILE A 20 -25.10 -16.58 5.46
C ILE A 20 -24.04 -17.69 5.39
N ALA A 21 -23.62 -18.03 4.19
CA ALA A 21 -22.38 -18.79 3.98
C ALA A 21 -21.58 -18.15 2.85
N VAL A 22 -21.20 -16.88 3.01
CA VAL A 22 -20.16 -16.29 2.17
C VAL A 22 -18.82 -16.82 2.71
N PRO A 23 -18.06 -17.62 1.95
CA PRO A 23 -16.72 -18.01 2.38
C PRO A 23 -15.90 -16.72 2.51
N ARG A 24 -15.32 -16.48 3.69
CA ARG A 24 -14.28 -15.45 3.84
C ARG A 24 -13.12 -15.90 2.96
N THR A 25 -12.97 -15.28 1.80
CA THR A 25 -11.74 -15.34 1.01
C THR A 25 -10.59 -14.93 1.93
N ALA A 26 -9.65 -15.84 2.15
CA ALA A 26 -8.45 -15.54 2.91
C ALA A 26 -7.72 -14.39 2.18
N ASN A 27 -7.52 -13.28 2.88
CA ASN A 27 -6.77 -12.15 2.35
C ASN A 27 -5.33 -12.61 2.12
N THR A 28 -4.96 -12.86 0.86
CA THR A 28 -3.60 -13.20 0.44
C THR A 28 -2.72 -11.96 0.26
N ALA A 29 -3.10 -10.83 0.87
CA ALA A 29 -2.29 -9.63 0.82
C ALA A 29 -0.91 -9.94 1.43
N PRO A 30 0.19 -9.64 0.72
CA PRO A 30 1.52 -9.83 1.26
C PRO A 30 1.65 -9.07 2.59
N PRO A 31 2.39 -9.62 3.56
CA PRO A 31 2.59 -8.96 4.84
C PRO A 31 3.11 -7.53 4.61
N PRO A 32 2.64 -6.54 5.40
CA PRO A 32 3.00 -5.15 5.21
C PRO A 32 4.52 -5.01 5.21
N GLU A 33 5.05 -4.30 4.21
CA GLU A 33 6.49 -4.14 4.08
C GLU A 33 7.06 -3.45 5.32
N ARG A 34 8.14 -3.99 5.89
CA ARG A 34 8.75 -3.45 7.11
C ARG A 34 9.37 -2.08 6.79
N HIS A 35 8.90 -1.05 7.49
CA HIS A 35 9.30 0.36 7.35
C HIS A 35 9.02 0.97 5.95
N PRO A 36 7.74 1.10 5.55
CA PRO A 36 7.38 1.55 4.19
C PRO A 36 7.84 2.99 3.90
N HIS A 37 7.76 3.89 4.89
CA HIS A 37 8.17 5.29 4.72
C HIS A 37 9.69 5.46 4.53
N ILE A 38 10.51 4.65 5.23
CA ILE A 38 11.97 4.71 5.09
C ILE A 38 12.38 4.24 3.69
N ARG A 39 11.74 3.19 3.18
CA ARG A 39 11.98 2.67 1.83
C ARG A 39 11.55 3.66 0.75
N ALA A 40 10.37 4.27 0.92
CA ALA A 40 9.90 5.33 0.04
C ALA A 40 10.87 6.53 0.03
N ALA A 41 11.36 6.96 1.19
CA ALA A 41 12.33 8.04 1.30
C ALA A 41 13.65 7.72 0.58
N ILE A 42 14.15 6.47 0.69
CA ILE A 42 15.33 6.03 -0.04
C ILE A 42 15.11 6.10 -1.56
N GLY A 43 13.92 5.70 -2.04
CA GLY A 43 13.55 5.83 -3.46
C GLY A 43 13.57 7.28 -3.92
N ALA A 44 12.85 8.15 -3.22
CA ALA A 44 12.77 9.57 -3.54
C ALA A 44 14.15 10.26 -3.53
N LEU A 45 15.02 9.94 -2.55
CA LEU A 45 16.38 10.51 -2.50
C LEU A 45 17.25 10.05 -3.67
N ARG A 46 17.07 8.82 -4.18
CA ARG A 46 17.79 8.34 -5.38
C ARG A 46 17.34 9.08 -6.63
N GLU A 47 16.04 9.29 -6.78
CA GLU A 47 15.47 10.05 -7.90
C GLU A 47 15.94 11.50 -7.86
N ALA A 48 15.82 12.17 -6.71
CA ALA A 48 16.29 13.54 -6.54
C ALA A 48 17.80 13.69 -6.85
N ARG A 49 18.62 12.71 -6.45
CA ARG A 49 20.04 12.71 -6.81
C ARG A 49 20.26 12.53 -8.30
N ALA A 50 19.53 11.63 -8.96
CA ALA A 50 19.63 11.47 -10.40
C ALA A 50 19.25 12.76 -11.13
N GLU A 51 18.21 13.46 -10.67
CA GLU A 51 17.83 14.78 -11.22
C GLU A 51 18.95 15.80 -11.03
N LEU A 52 19.52 15.90 -9.83
CA LEU A 52 20.65 16.79 -9.53
C LEU A 52 21.91 16.41 -10.35
N GLU A 53 22.18 15.13 -10.59
CA GLU A 53 23.31 14.64 -11.37
C GLU A 53 23.17 14.98 -12.86
N HIS A 54 21.95 14.94 -13.41
CA HIS A 54 21.69 15.20 -14.83
C HIS A 54 21.25 16.65 -15.12
N ALA A 55 21.05 17.47 -14.10
CA ALA A 55 20.66 18.87 -14.26
C ALA A 55 21.72 19.67 -15.03
N ALA A 56 21.25 20.47 -15.99
CA ALA A 56 22.09 21.38 -16.77
C ALA A 56 22.54 22.63 -15.99
N HIS A 57 21.91 22.93 -14.85
CA HIS A 57 22.17 24.11 -14.04
C HIS A 57 22.51 23.74 -12.59
N ASP A 58 23.14 24.67 -11.88
CA ASP A 58 23.75 24.43 -10.56
C ASP A 58 22.84 24.81 -9.36
N PHE A 59 21.55 25.05 -9.59
CA PHE A 59 20.57 25.43 -8.57
C PHE A 59 21.08 26.51 -7.58
N CYS A 60 21.56 27.64 -8.11
CA CYS A 60 22.16 28.72 -7.31
C CYS A 60 23.41 28.34 -6.50
N GLY A 61 24.13 27.28 -6.91
CA GLY A 61 25.30 26.75 -6.20
C GLY A 61 24.97 25.60 -5.24
N HIS A 62 23.70 25.23 -5.08
CA HIS A 62 23.29 24.21 -4.11
C HIS A 62 23.42 22.77 -4.60
N ARG A 63 23.71 22.55 -5.89
CA ARG A 63 23.73 21.18 -6.46
C ARG A 63 24.71 20.27 -5.73
N ALA A 64 25.94 20.71 -5.50
CA ALA A 64 26.98 19.90 -4.89
C ALA A 64 26.65 19.52 -3.44
N ASP A 65 26.16 20.50 -2.66
CA ASP A 65 25.72 20.27 -1.28
C ASP A 65 24.50 19.36 -1.22
N ALA A 66 23.51 19.58 -2.10
CA ALA A 66 22.32 18.75 -2.17
C ALA A 66 22.65 17.28 -2.53
N LEU A 67 23.61 17.05 -3.44
CA LEU A 67 24.09 15.70 -3.77
C LEU A 67 24.78 15.04 -2.57
N ARG A 68 25.67 15.77 -1.89
CA ARG A 68 26.39 15.31 -0.71
C ARG A 68 25.43 14.94 0.42
N ASP A 69 24.49 15.82 0.74
CA ASP A 69 23.55 15.62 1.84
C ASP A 69 22.55 14.49 1.53
N SER A 70 22.09 14.39 0.27
CA SER A 70 21.22 13.29 -0.16
C SER A 70 21.93 11.93 -0.09
N GLN A 71 23.21 11.87 -0.46
CA GLN A 71 24.01 10.64 -0.33
C GLN A 71 24.24 10.27 1.14
N ALA A 72 24.49 11.25 2.01
CA ALA A 72 24.63 11.01 3.44
C ALA A 72 23.32 10.47 4.05
N ALA A 73 22.17 11.07 3.69
CA ALA A 73 20.86 10.60 4.12
C ALA A 73 20.58 9.16 3.65
N LEU A 74 20.87 8.84 2.38
CA LEU A 74 20.75 7.48 1.86
C LEU A 74 21.54 6.46 2.68
N ASN A 75 22.80 6.76 2.99
CA ASN A 75 23.66 5.87 3.76
C ASN A 75 23.09 5.63 5.16
N GLN A 76 22.61 6.68 5.83
CA GLN A 76 22.04 6.56 7.18
C GLN A 76 20.73 5.78 7.19
N LEU A 77 19.83 6.02 6.23
CA LEU A 77 18.57 5.29 6.15
C LEU A 77 18.81 3.80 5.82
N GLN A 78 19.78 3.49 4.96
CA GLN A 78 20.17 2.11 4.69
C GLN A 78 20.79 1.42 5.91
N ALA A 79 21.66 2.11 6.65
CA ALA A 79 22.20 1.60 7.91
C ALA A 79 21.10 1.35 8.95
N ALA A 80 20.15 2.28 9.10
CA ALA A 80 19.01 2.12 9.99
C ALA A 80 18.15 0.89 9.62
N LEU A 81 17.89 0.67 8.32
CA LEU A 81 17.18 -0.54 7.86
C LEU A 81 17.96 -1.83 8.11
N ALA A 82 19.30 -1.78 8.02
CA ALA A 82 20.15 -2.92 8.33
C ALA A 82 20.13 -3.26 9.84
N CYS A 83 20.13 -2.24 10.71
CA CYS A 83 20.01 -2.42 12.16
C CYS A 83 18.62 -2.88 12.61
N ALA A 84 17.57 -2.49 11.88
CA ALA A 84 16.18 -2.84 12.19
C ALA A 84 15.75 -4.23 11.68
N ARG A 85 16.62 -4.94 10.95
CA ARG A 85 16.37 -6.28 10.42
C ARG A 85 16.41 -7.32 11.53
#